data_AF-A0A6F9CV02-F1
#
_entry.id   AF-A0A6F9CV02-F1
#
_cell.length_a   1.000
_cell.length_b   1.000
_cell.length_c   1.000
_cell.angle_alpha   90.00
_cell.angle_beta   90.00
_cell.angle_gamma   90.00
#
_symmetry.space_group_name_H-M   'P 1'
#
loop_
_entity.id
_entity.type
_entity.pdbx_description
1 polymer ?
#
loop_
_entity_poly.entity_id
_entity_poly.type
_entity_poly.pdbx_seq_one_letter_code
_entity_poly.pdbx_strand_id
1 'polypeptide(L)'
;MEKGKRPNNSPKKKMGKKNPTDTADPVKNFERWKKKYNKTKTRVKQEKRQKRKPDWQVEKEGIQRLVNKYNEINAKDAERFSDFPISKNTLRGLMEAQYRQPTEIQRQTIGFALQGKDVLGAAKTGSGKTLAFLIPVLECLYRQQWTAMDGLGALIISPTRELAYQTFEVLRKVGKNHEFSAGLIIGGKDLKNESEKIHRTNIIICTPGRLLQHMDETAAFHASDLHMLVLDEADRILDMGFADTINAIVENLPKTRQTLLFSATQTKSVKDLARLSLKDPEYVWVHEKAMFSTPATLEQNYVVCELHQKVNMLFSFIRSHLQKKVIVFFACCKEVQYLFRVFCRLRPGMPILALHGKQQQMKRVEVYNDFIKKKNAVLFATDIAARGLDFPAVNWVLQFDCPEDANTYIHRVGRTARVNPEKLTSVQQKLEAFLAQEKEQKERAQRCFVSYLRSVYLMKNKDVFDVFQLKLQEYASSLGLAVAPRVRFLNKAQKQRADPGQSSGQGDVAQSEEEKELKNFKAQLRGARESQSSDEKDDDEEVDKEMLQPGPKGLLFGADETEEDEDLRDLDLLTVKRKDVFSLEE
;
A
#
# COMPACT_ATOMS: atom_id res chain seq x y z
N MET A 1 56.01 13.68 -61.71
CA MET A 1 57.30 12.96 -61.79
C MET A 1 57.03 11.51 -61.41
N GLU A 2 57.04 10.61 -62.40
CA GLU A 2 57.98 9.45 -62.51
C GLU A 2 57.77 8.40 -61.40
N LYS A 3 57.71 7.07 -61.57
CA LYS A 3 57.93 5.99 -62.56
C LYS A 3 57.30 4.75 -61.86
N GLY A 4 56.94 3.59 -62.41
CA GLY A 4 57.07 2.91 -63.70
C GLY A 4 56.29 1.57 -63.62
N LYS A 5 55.63 1.16 -64.72
CA LYS A 5 55.87 -0.06 -65.55
C LYS A 5 55.76 -1.42 -64.81
N ARG A 6 54.69 -2.24 -65.00
CA ARG A 6 54.33 -3.18 -66.13
C ARG A 6 55.02 -4.57 -66.01
N PRO A 7 54.58 -5.69 -66.67
CA PRO A 7 53.56 -5.85 -67.74
C PRO A 7 52.63 -7.12 -67.75
N ASN A 8 51.68 -7.12 -68.71
CA ASN A 8 51.13 -8.21 -69.55
C ASN A 8 50.27 -9.33 -68.91
N ASN A 9 49.23 -9.90 -69.55
CA ASN A 9 48.85 -9.98 -70.96
C ASN A 9 47.35 -10.39 -71.04
N SER A 10 46.55 -9.83 -71.96
CA SER A 10 45.35 -10.54 -72.44
C SER A 10 44.96 -10.10 -73.86
N PRO A 11 44.53 -11.02 -74.74
CA PRO A 11 44.45 -10.75 -76.18
C PRO A 11 43.09 -10.17 -76.59
N LYS A 12 43.15 -9.30 -77.60
CA LYS A 12 41.99 -8.71 -78.31
C LYS A 12 41.11 -9.81 -78.92
N LYS A 13 39.80 -9.77 -78.66
CA LYS A 13 38.79 -10.49 -79.45
C LYS A 13 37.92 -9.49 -80.25
N LYS A 14 37.90 -9.69 -81.56
CA LYS A 14 37.16 -8.93 -82.58
C LYS A 14 35.65 -8.93 -82.30
N MET A 15 35.01 -7.76 -82.43
CA MET A 15 33.56 -7.68 -82.66
C MET A 15 33.28 -7.85 -84.16
N GLY A 16 32.32 -8.70 -84.51
CA GLY A 16 31.89 -8.89 -85.89
C GLY A 16 30.55 -9.62 -86.00
N LYS A 17 29.49 -8.81 -86.14
CA LYS A 17 28.17 -9.01 -86.78
C LYS A 17 27.28 -10.20 -86.38
N LYS A 18 26.07 -9.85 -85.92
CA LYS A 18 24.89 -10.70 -85.68
C LYS A 18 24.31 -11.23 -87.00
N ASN A 19 23.71 -12.43 -86.93
CA ASN A 19 22.53 -12.85 -87.69
C ASN A 19 21.56 -13.61 -86.76
N PRO A 20 20.25 -13.65 -87.07
CA PRO A 20 19.22 -13.34 -86.10
C PRO A 20 18.18 -14.45 -85.96
N THR A 21 18.41 -15.45 -85.10
CA THR A 21 17.36 -16.38 -84.64
C THR A 21 17.82 -17.08 -83.36
N ASP A 22 17.67 -16.40 -82.23
CA ASP A 22 17.21 -17.03 -80.99
C ASP A 22 16.97 -15.90 -80.00
N THR A 23 15.73 -15.42 -79.99
CA THR A 23 15.20 -14.56 -78.94
C THR A 23 15.47 -15.27 -77.61
N ALA A 24 16.50 -14.83 -76.90
CA ALA A 24 16.80 -15.26 -75.55
C ALA A 24 15.58 -14.90 -74.70
N ASP A 25 14.70 -15.88 -74.51
CA ASP A 25 13.43 -15.78 -73.83
C ASP A 25 13.60 -14.94 -72.55
N PRO A 26 13.05 -13.71 -72.52
CA PRO A 26 13.18 -12.80 -71.39
C PRO A 26 12.72 -13.45 -70.09
N VAL A 27 11.74 -14.36 -70.18
CA VAL A 27 11.22 -15.13 -69.05
C VAL A 27 12.27 -16.11 -68.53
N LYS A 28 12.94 -16.88 -69.41
CA LYS A 28 14.03 -17.80 -68.99
C LYS A 28 15.22 -17.07 -68.40
N ASN A 29 15.57 -15.88 -68.91
CA ASN A 29 16.65 -15.06 -68.32
C ASN A 29 16.26 -14.49 -66.95
N PHE A 30 15.01 -14.06 -66.78
CA PHE A 30 14.48 -13.62 -65.49
C PHE A 30 14.41 -14.78 -64.48
N GLU A 31 14.00 -15.97 -64.89
CA GLU A 31 13.99 -17.16 -64.03
C GLU A 31 15.39 -17.58 -63.58
N ARG A 32 16.38 -17.52 -64.48
CA ARG A 32 17.79 -17.77 -64.14
C ARG A 32 18.32 -16.75 -63.14
N TRP A 33 18.03 -15.46 -63.35
CA TRP A 33 18.39 -14.40 -62.41
C TRP A 33 17.69 -14.60 -61.05
N LYS A 34 16.38 -14.91 -61.04
CA LYS A 34 15.58 -15.16 -59.83
C LYS A 34 16.10 -16.37 -59.04
N LYS A 35 16.49 -17.46 -59.71
CA LYS A 35 17.15 -18.62 -59.07
C LYS A 35 18.49 -18.23 -58.45
N LYS A 36 19.31 -17.44 -59.16
CA LYS A 36 20.63 -16.99 -58.67
C LYS A 36 20.49 -16.02 -57.49
N TYR A 37 19.57 -15.07 -57.55
CA TYR A 37 19.23 -14.15 -56.47
C TYR A 37 18.72 -14.89 -55.23
N ASN A 38 17.78 -15.83 -55.40
CA ASN A 38 17.27 -16.63 -54.29
C ASN A 38 18.36 -17.48 -53.64
N LYS A 39 19.28 -18.08 -54.43
CA LYS A 39 20.42 -18.86 -53.93
C LYS A 39 21.42 -17.99 -53.15
N THR A 40 21.69 -16.77 -53.63
CA THR A 40 22.53 -15.81 -52.89
C THR A 40 21.83 -15.33 -51.62
N LYS A 41 20.52 -15.07 -51.67
CA LYS A 41 19.72 -14.65 -50.51
C LYS A 41 19.68 -15.74 -49.42
N THR A 42 19.50 -17.00 -49.79
CA THR A 42 19.58 -18.12 -48.84
C THR A 42 20.97 -18.31 -48.27
N ARG A 43 22.03 -18.21 -49.10
CA ARG A 43 23.42 -18.29 -48.62
C ARG A 43 23.76 -17.19 -47.62
N VAL A 44 23.43 -15.94 -47.94
CA VAL A 44 23.63 -14.80 -47.02
C VAL A 44 22.79 -14.95 -45.74
N LYS A 45 21.58 -15.50 -45.82
CA LYS A 45 20.74 -15.79 -44.64
C LYS A 45 21.33 -16.90 -43.77
N GLN A 46 21.93 -17.94 -44.36
CA GLN A 46 22.64 -19.01 -43.65
C GLN A 46 23.95 -18.51 -43.02
N GLU A 47 24.77 -17.76 -43.75
CA GLU A 47 26.00 -17.14 -43.24
C GLU A 47 25.69 -16.17 -42.09
N LYS A 48 24.62 -15.37 -42.20
CA LYS A 48 24.16 -14.49 -41.10
C LYS A 48 23.65 -15.28 -39.89
N ARG A 49 23.01 -16.43 -40.08
CA ARG A 49 22.58 -17.32 -38.98
C ARG A 49 23.78 -17.96 -38.28
N GLN A 50 24.79 -18.41 -39.02
CA GLN A 50 26.00 -19.01 -38.47
C GLN A 50 26.89 -18.01 -37.73
N LYS A 51 26.86 -16.73 -38.12
CA LYS A 51 27.58 -15.63 -37.45
C LYS A 51 26.79 -14.95 -36.32
N ARG A 52 25.56 -15.38 -36.03
CA ARG A 52 24.78 -14.82 -34.93
C ARG A 52 25.34 -15.35 -33.61
N LYS A 53 25.82 -14.43 -32.78
CA LYS A 53 26.17 -14.74 -31.39
C LYS A 53 24.94 -15.31 -30.66
N PRO A 54 25.13 -16.26 -29.73
CA PRO A 54 24.06 -16.74 -28.85
C PRO A 54 23.43 -15.58 -28.08
N ASP A 55 22.13 -15.66 -27.79
CA ASP A 55 21.38 -14.56 -27.16
C ASP A 55 21.95 -14.21 -25.77
N TRP A 56 22.35 -15.22 -24.97
CA TRP A 56 23.00 -15.02 -23.66
C TRP A 56 24.29 -14.21 -23.73
N GLN A 57 25.06 -14.36 -24.82
CA GLN A 57 26.31 -13.62 -25.01
C GLN A 57 26.02 -12.16 -25.39
N VAL A 58 25.01 -11.93 -26.23
CA VAL A 58 24.57 -10.59 -26.60
C VAL A 58 24.03 -9.84 -25.38
N GLU A 59 23.28 -10.54 -24.53
CA GLU A 59 22.76 -10.01 -23.27
C GLU A 59 23.88 -9.64 -22.30
N LYS A 60 24.84 -10.54 -22.05
CA LYS A 60 25.98 -10.27 -21.17
C LYS A 60 26.81 -9.08 -21.66
N GLU A 61 27.05 -8.98 -22.97
CA GLU A 61 27.71 -7.81 -23.58
C GLU A 61 26.87 -6.53 -23.41
N GLY A 62 25.54 -6.64 -23.46
CA GLY A 62 24.61 -5.55 -23.21
C GLY A 62 24.68 -5.05 -21.76
N ILE A 63 24.60 -5.97 -20.80
CA ILE A 63 24.71 -5.69 -19.35
C ILE A 63 26.02 -4.97 -19.05
N GLN A 64 27.16 -5.47 -19.58
CA GLN A 64 28.46 -4.84 -19.34
C GLN A 64 28.51 -3.40 -19.85
N ARG A 65 27.90 -3.11 -21.01
CA ARG A 65 27.81 -1.74 -21.54
C ARG A 65 26.99 -0.81 -20.66
N LEU A 66 25.94 -1.32 -20.03
CA LEU A 66 25.14 -0.53 -19.09
C LEU A 66 25.97 -0.23 -17.84
N VAL A 67 26.54 -1.27 -17.22
CA VAL A 67 27.34 -1.15 -15.98
C VAL A 67 28.51 -0.17 -16.14
N ASN A 68 29.20 -0.20 -17.29
CA ASN A 68 30.31 0.72 -17.54
C ASN A 68 29.90 2.20 -17.52
N LYS A 69 28.62 2.51 -17.78
CA LYS A 69 28.09 3.88 -17.77
C LYS A 69 27.59 4.34 -16.40
N TYR A 70 27.54 3.47 -15.39
CA TYR A 70 26.89 3.80 -14.11
C TYR A 70 27.63 4.89 -13.35
N ASN A 71 28.96 4.90 -13.43
CA ASN A 71 29.80 5.91 -12.78
C ASN A 71 29.71 7.28 -13.47
N GLU A 72 29.19 7.33 -14.69
CA GLU A 72 29.03 8.55 -15.50
C GLU A 72 27.62 9.17 -15.36
N ILE A 73 26.73 8.54 -14.57
CA ILE A 73 25.36 9.04 -14.40
C ILE A 73 25.38 10.38 -13.68
N ASN A 74 25.00 11.44 -14.37
CA ASN A 74 24.71 12.73 -13.78
C ASN A 74 23.19 12.93 -13.65
N ALA A 75 22.71 12.98 -12.41
CA ALA A 75 21.29 13.19 -12.13
C ALA A 75 20.75 14.50 -12.75
N LYS A 76 21.57 15.53 -12.96
CA LYS A 76 21.09 16.82 -13.52
C LYS A 76 20.74 16.73 -15.01
N ASP A 77 21.36 15.81 -15.74
CA ASP A 77 21.25 15.74 -17.20
C ASP A 77 20.17 14.76 -17.68
N ALA A 78 19.53 14.02 -16.75
CA ALA A 78 18.57 12.98 -17.07
C ALA A 78 17.13 13.52 -17.23
N GLU A 79 16.78 14.04 -18.41
CA GLU A 79 15.43 14.55 -18.70
C GLU A 79 14.39 13.46 -18.98
N ARG A 80 14.84 12.28 -19.42
CA ARG A 80 14.01 11.13 -19.80
C ARG A 80 14.54 9.85 -19.16
N PHE A 81 13.67 8.85 -19.00
CA PHE A 81 14.12 7.54 -18.53
C PHE A 81 15.15 6.87 -19.45
N SER A 82 15.14 7.22 -20.75
CA SER A 82 16.13 6.75 -21.74
C SER A 82 17.55 7.25 -21.48
N ASP A 83 17.71 8.29 -20.66
CA ASP A 83 19.00 8.91 -20.39
C ASP A 83 19.74 8.14 -19.29
N PHE A 84 19.01 7.34 -18.49
CA PHE A 84 19.61 6.37 -17.60
C PHE A 84 20.10 5.14 -18.37
N PRO A 85 21.26 4.56 -18.00
CA PRO A 85 21.75 3.31 -18.58
C PRO A 85 20.97 2.10 -18.05
N ILE A 86 19.68 1.99 -18.40
CA ILE A 86 18.81 0.89 -18.00
C ILE A 86 18.48 -0.03 -19.18
N SER A 87 18.05 -1.25 -18.88
CA SER A 87 17.76 -2.29 -19.86
C SER A 87 16.65 -1.89 -20.84
N LYS A 88 16.72 -2.45 -22.06
CA LYS A 88 15.68 -2.24 -23.07
C LYS A 88 14.31 -2.77 -22.63
N ASN A 89 14.30 -3.78 -21.77
CA ASN A 89 13.07 -4.39 -21.25
C ASN A 89 12.36 -3.42 -20.29
N THR A 90 13.10 -2.83 -19.34
CA THR A 90 12.57 -1.80 -18.44
C THR A 90 12.12 -0.57 -19.21
N LEU A 91 12.93 -0.07 -20.17
CA LEU A 91 12.55 1.08 -21.00
C LEU A 91 11.26 0.84 -21.79
N ARG A 92 11.09 -0.37 -22.34
CA ARG A 92 9.87 -0.74 -23.06
C ARG A 92 8.66 -0.73 -22.14
N GLY A 93 8.79 -1.33 -20.94
CA GLY A 93 7.71 -1.34 -19.96
C GLY A 93 7.31 0.06 -19.50
N LEU A 94 8.28 0.94 -19.26
CA LEU A 94 8.04 2.34 -18.93
C LEU A 94 7.32 3.09 -20.07
N MET A 95 7.76 2.94 -21.32
CA MET A 95 7.13 3.57 -22.49
C MET A 95 5.68 3.10 -22.69
N GLU A 96 5.43 1.79 -22.57
CA GLU A 96 4.09 1.21 -22.71
C GLU A 96 3.14 1.67 -21.60
N ALA A 97 3.66 1.85 -20.39
CA ALA A 97 2.95 2.44 -19.26
C ALA A 97 2.86 3.98 -19.31
N GLN A 98 3.33 4.61 -20.39
CA GLN A 98 3.35 6.07 -20.62
C GLN A 98 4.21 6.88 -19.62
N TYR A 99 5.19 6.25 -18.98
CA TYR A 99 6.20 6.93 -18.18
C TYR A 99 7.34 7.39 -19.08
N ARG A 100 7.42 8.70 -19.37
CA ARG A 100 8.44 9.27 -20.27
C ARG A 100 9.57 10.00 -19.54
N GLN A 101 9.22 10.81 -18.55
CA GLN A 101 10.15 11.67 -17.82
C GLN A 101 10.20 11.28 -16.34
N PRO A 102 11.39 11.23 -15.73
CA PRO A 102 11.53 10.97 -14.30
C PRO A 102 11.06 12.18 -13.48
N THR A 103 10.43 11.92 -12.33
CA THR A 103 10.22 12.94 -11.31
C THR A 103 11.54 13.30 -10.63
N GLU A 104 11.59 14.41 -9.90
CA GLU A 104 12.81 14.86 -9.22
C GLU A 104 13.38 13.78 -8.26
N ILE A 105 12.54 13.11 -7.47
CA ILE A 105 13.01 12.02 -6.60
C ILE A 105 13.57 10.85 -7.40
N GLN A 106 12.90 10.44 -8.48
CA GLN A 106 13.39 9.36 -9.35
C GLN A 106 14.74 9.74 -9.97
N ARG A 107 14.86 10.98 -10.44
CA ARG A 107 16.08 11.49 -11.08
C ARG A 107 17.28 11.49 -10.13
N GLN A 108 17.07 11.87 -8.88
CA GLN A 108 18.13 11.93 -7.88
C GLN A 108 18.50 10.55 -7.30
N THR A 109 17.56 9.62 -7.15
CA THR A 109 17.84 8.33 -6.50
C THR A 109 18.26 7.20 -7.45
N ILE A 110 17.73 7.16 -8.69
CA ILE A 110 17.95 6.03 -9.61
C ILE A 110 19.44 5.85 -9.91
N GLY A 111 20.20 6.94 -10.12
CA GLY A 111 21.63 6.87 -10.40
C GLY A 111 22.43 6.17 -9.29
N PHE A 112 22.25 6.61 -8.04
CA PHE A 112 22.91 6.00 -6.88
C PHE A 112 22.51 4.54 -6.69
N ALA A 113 21.21 4.23 -6.87
CA ALA A 113 20.72 2.88 -6.74
C ALA A 113 21.29 1.94 -7.83
N LEU A 114 21.43 2.41 -9.08
CA LEU A 114 22.07 1.62 -10.15
C LEU A 114 23.56 1.36 -9.87
N GLN A 115 24.26 2.30 -9.25
CA GLN A 115 25.65 2.14 -8.78
C GLN A 115 25.80 1.13 -7.63
N GLY A 116 24.70 0.61 -7.09
CA GLY A 116 24.71 -0.36 -5.99
C GLY A 116 24.83 0.27 -4.60
N LYS A 117 24.67 1.60 -4.48
CA LYS A 117 24.67 2.29 -3.18
C LYS A 117 23.33 2.12 -2.47
N ASP A 118 23.37 2.04 -1.14
CA ASP A 118 22.17 2.17 -0.33
C ASP A 118 21.63 3.60 -0.45
N VAL A 119 20.30 3.76 -0.42
CA VAL A 119 19.66 5.06 -0.62
C VAL A 119 18.59 5.28 0.43
N LEU A 120 18.63 6.45 1.07
CA LEU A 120 17.50 6.98 1.83
C LEU A 120 16.84 8.10 1.03
N GLY A 121 15.71 7.78 0.41
CA GLY A 121 14.92 8.70 -0.40
C GLY A 121 13.77 9.31 0.38
N ALA A 122 13.85 10.61 0.68
CA ALA A 122 12.79 11.35 1.35
C ALA A 122 12.07 12.30 0.37
N ALA A 123 10.77 12.07 0.16
CA ALA A 123 9.94 12.94 -0.67
C ALA A 123 8.45 12.81 -0.32
N LYS A 124 7.70 13.90 -0.53
CA LYS A 124 6.25 13.97 -0.30
C LYS A 124 5.45 12.84 -0.97
N THR A 125 4.25 12.57 -0.47
CA THR A 125 3.30 11.64 -1.11
C THR A 125 3.00 12.09 -2.55
N GLY A 126 2.77 11.14 -3.45
CA GLY A 126 2.54 11.43 -4.88
C GLY A 126 3.76 11.92 -5.67
N SER A 127 4.97 11.95 -5.09
CA SER A 127 6.20 12.37 -5.79
C SER A 127 6.76 11.34 -6.77
N GLY A 128 6.14 10.16 -6.88
CA GLY A 128 6.58 9.09 -7.78
C GLY A 128 7.64 8.14 -7.20
N LYS A 129 7.76 8.03 -5.87
CA LYS A 129 8.74 7.15 -5.19
C LYS A 129 8.70 5.70 -5.69
N THR A 130 7.54 5.18 -6.07
CA THR A 130 7.37 3.79 -6.53
C THR A 130 8.32 3.41 -7.67
N LEU A 131 8.41 4.22 -8.74
CA LEU A 131 9.35 3.92 -9.83
C LEU A 131 10.82 4.16 -9.43
N ALA A 132 11.06 4.99 -8.41
CA ALA A 132 12.39 5.31 -7.94
C ALA A 132 13.10 4.08 -7.33
N PHE A 133 12.34 3.13 -6.77
CA PHE A 133 12.86 1.84 -6.29
C PHE A 133 12.55 0.65 -7.22
N LEU A 134 11.43 0.65 -7.95
CA LEU A 134 11.10 -0.48 -8.85
C LEU A 134 12.07 -0.59 -10.03
N ILE A 135 12.54 0.53 -10.57
CA ILE A 135 13.53 0.52 -11.66
C ILE A 135 14.84 -0.13 -11.18
N PRO A 136 15.46 0.31 -10.06
CA PRO A 136 16.62 -0.38 -9.50
C PRO A 136 16.41 -1.86 -9.19
N VAL A 137 15.24 -2.26 -8.69
CA VAL A 137 14.91 -3.68 -8.44
C VAL A 137 15.00 -4.50 -9.72
N LEU A 138 14.33 -4.07 -10.80
CA LEU A 138 14.35 -4.76 -12.09
C LEU A 138 15.76 -4.83 -12.68
N GLU A 139 16.50 -3.72 -12.62
CA GLU A 139 17.86 -3.64 -13.16
C GLU A 139 18.89 -4.42 -12.32
N CYS A 140 18.69 -4.52 -11.01
CA CYS A 140 19.51 -5.37 -10.14
C CYS A 140 19.41 -6.83 -10.58
N LEU A 141 18.19 -7.37 -10.66
CA LEU A 141 17.97 -8.76 -11.07
C LEU A 141 18.39 -9.00 -12.53
N TYR A 142 18.15 -8.04 -13.41
CA TYR A 142 18.58 -8.12 -14.81
C TYR A 142 20.10 -8.25 -14.93
N ARG A 143 20.87 -7.46 -14.18
CA ARG A 143 22.34 -7.52 -14.18
C ARG A 143 22.88 -8.83 -13.61
N GLN A 144 22.22 -9.38 -12.60
CA GLN A 144 22.57 -10.68 -12.03
C GLN A 144 22.12 -11.85 -12.91
N GLN A 145 21.48 -11.57 -14.05
CA GLN A 145 20.90 -12.58 -14.95
C GLN A 145 19.92 -13.51 -14.22
N TRP A 146 19.16 -12.96 -13.28
CA TRP A 146 18.13 -13.70 -12.54
C TRP A 146 17.08 -14.26 -13.50
N THR A 147 16.63 -15.47 -13.26
CA THR A 147 15.66 -16.19 -14.07
C THR A 147 14.43 -16.56 -13.25
N ALA A 148 13.35 -16.97 -13.92
CA ALA A 148 12.14 -17.47 -13.26
C ALA A 148 12.37 -18.73 -12.40
N MET A 149 13.50 -19.42 -12.60
CA MET A 149 13.86 -20.62 -11.83
C MET A 149 14.62 -20.29 -10.55
N ASP A 150 15.19 -19.08 -10.46
CA ASP A 150 15.87 -18.62 -9.27
C ASP A 150 14.88 -18.25 -8.15
N GLY A 151 15.36 -18.22 -6.91
CA GLY A 151 14.56 -17.87 -5.75
C GLY A 151 14.32 -16.36 -5.60
N LEU A 152 14.07 -15.94 -4.36
CA LEU A 152 13.87 -14.55 -3.99
C LEU A 152 15.15 -13.72 -4.20
N GLY A 153 15.10 -12.78 -5.14
CA GLY A 153 16.19 -11.83 -5.40
C GLY A 153 15.91 -10.42 -4.88
N ALA A 154 14.64 -10.01 -4.78
CA ALA A 154 14.26 -8.70 -4.28
C ALA A 154 13.01 -8.74 -3.38
N LEU A 155 13.07 -8.03 -2.26
CA LEU A 155 12.01 -7.95 -1.26
C LEU A 155 11.60 -6.49 -1.06
N ILE A 156 10.30 -6.22 -1.18
CA ILE A 156 9.71 -4.89 -0.96
C ILE A 156 8.69 -5.00 0.16
N ILE A 157 8.92 -4.24 1.23
CA ILE A 157 8.04 -4.21 2.40
C ILE A 157 7.26 -2.90 2.38
N SER A 158 5.93 -2.99 2.39
CA SER A 158 5.01 -1.85 2.42
C SER A 158 4.13 -1.93 3.68
N PRO A 159 3.75 -0.81 4.31
CA PRO A 159 2.99 -0.77 5.57
C PRO A 159 1.58 -1.36 5.47
N THR A 160 0.90 -1.17 4.33
CA THR A 160 -0.50 -1.55 4.15
C THR A 160 -0.67 -2.53 2.98
N ARG A 161 -1.73 -3.33 3.05
CA ARG A 161 -2.07 -4.32 2.02
C ARG A 161 -2.42 -3.64 0.70
N GLU A 162 -3.06 -2.49 0.81
CA GLU A 162 -3.49 -1.62 -0.29
C GLU A 162 -2.29 -1.04 -1.04
N LEU A 163 -1.32 -0.47 -0.33
CA LEU A 163 -0.10 0.06 -0.93
C LEU A 163 0.75 -1.05 -1.56
N ALA A 164 0.89 -2.19 -0.88
CA ALA A 164 1.55 -3.37 -1.45
C ALA A 164 0.91 -3.81 -2.78
N TYR A 165 -0.43 -3.85 -2.84
CA TYR A 165 -1.16 -4.17 -4.08
C TYR A 165 -0.92 -3.12 -5.18
N GLN A 166 -0.93 -1.83 -4.84
CA GLN A 166 -0.65 -0.76 -5.79
C GLN A 166 0.76 -0.87 -6.37
N THR A 167 1.78 -1.07 -5.53
CA THR A 167 3.17 -1.28 -5.95
C THR A 167 3.29 -2.52 -6.83
N PHE A 168 2.57 -3.60 -6.50
CA PHE A 168 2.54 -4.82 -7.31
C PHE A 168 1.95 -4.59 -8.70
N GLU A 169 0.86 -3.84 -8.82
CA GLU A 169 0.28 -3.51 -10.12
C GLU A 169 1.19 -2.59 -10.96
N VAL A 170 1.93 -1.68 -10.32
CA VAL A 170 2.95 -0.87 -11.02
C VAL A 170 4.09 -1.76 -11.51
N LEU A 171 4.62 -2.63 -10.65
CA LEU A 171 5.66 -3.60 -11.01
C LEU A 171 5.23 -4.45 -12.21
N ARG A 172 4.01 -4.98 -12.22
CA ARG A 172 3.49 -5.78 -13.35
C ARG A 172 3.43 -4.99 -14.66
N LYS A 173 3.15 -3.68 -14.61
CA LYS A 173 3.10 -2.84 -15.82
C LYS A 173 4.50 -2.57 -16.38
N VAL A 174 5.45 -2.20 -15.51
CA VAL A 174 6.81 -1.80 -15.96
C VAL A 174 7.75 -2.99 -16.13
N GLY A 175 7.51 -4.08 -15.41
CA GLY A 175 8.31 -5.30 -15.42
C GLY A 175 7.89 -6.33 -16.47
N LYS A 176 6.76 -6.15 -17.17
CA LYS A 176 6.17 -7.19 -18.07
C LYS A 176 7.06 -7.70 -19.21
N ASN A 177 8.13 -6.99 -19.54
CA ASN A 177 9.07 -7.37 -20.60
C ASN A 177 10.28 -8.14 -20.06
N HIS A 178 10.33 -8.42 -18.76
CA HIS A 178 11.29 -9.29 -18.11
C HIS A 178 10.66 -10.66 -17.82
N GLU A 179 11.50 -11.67 -17.60
CA GLU A 179 11.07 -13.04 -17.28
C GLU A 179 10.92 -13.29 -15.77
N PHE A 180 10.97 -12.24 -14.95
CA PHE A 180 10.89 -12.36 -13.49
C PHE A 180 9.48 -12.74 -13.01
N SER A 181 9.42 -13.60 -12.00
CA SER A 181 8.20 -13.85 -11.24
C SER A 181 8.00 -12.81 -10.13
N ALA A 182 6.75 -12.39 -9.91
CA ALA A 182 6.38 -11.43 -8.88
C ALA A 182 5.26 -11.97 -8.01
N GLY A 183 5.38 -11.84 -6.68
CA GLY A 183 4.40 -12.29 -5.70
C GLY A 183 3.94 -11.15 -4.79
N LEU A 184 2.66 -11.20 -4.41
CA LEU A 184 2.05 -10.26 -3.47
C LEU A 184 1.60 -11.00 -2.21
N ILE A 185 2.34 -10.80 -1.12
CA ILE A 185 2.21 -11.53 0.14
C ILE A 185 1.64 -10.59 1.21
N ILE A 186 0.33 -10.70 1.43
CA ILE A 186 -0.41 -9.78 2.28
C ILE A 186 -1.41 -10.55 3.14
N GLY A 187 -1.67 -10.06 4.36
CA GLY A 187 -2.64 -10.71 5.25
C GLY A 187 -4.04 -10.79 4.63
N GLY A 188 -4.83 -11.77 5.08
CA GLY A 188 -6.21 -12.00 4.59
C GLY A 188 -6.30 -12.81 3.29
N LYS A 189 -5.18 -13.35 2.80
CA LYS A 189 -5.11 -14.37 1.77
C LYS A 189 -4.79 -15.75 2.36
N ASP A 190 -5.04 -16.79 1.58
CA ASP A 190 -4.74 -18.16 1.99
C ASP A 190 -3.23 -18.42 2.06
N LEU A 191 -2.75 -18.82 3.25
CA LEU A 191 -1.33 -19.03 3.53
C LEU A 191 -0.76 -20.23 2.76
N LYS A 192 -1.55 -21.29 2.64
CA LYS A 192 -1.10 -22.54 2.02
C LYS A 192 -0.78 -22.32 0.54
N ASN A 193 -1.68 -21.66 -0.18
CA ASN A 193 -1.48 -21.27 -1.58
C ASN A 193 -0.28 -20.33 -1.78
N GLU A 194 -0.01 -19.42 -0.84
CA GLU A 194 1.16 -18.55 -0.87
C GLU A 194 2.45 -19.35 -0.64
N SER A 195 2.46 -20.23 0.37
CA SER A 195 3.57 -21.10 0.74
C SER A 195 4.03 -22.01 -0.41
N GLU A 196 3.10 -22.52 -1.22
CA GLU A 196 3.44 -23.36 -2.37
C GLU A 196 4.17 -22.60 -3.49
N LYS A 197 3.96 -21.28 -3.62
CA LYS A 197 4.50 -20.47 -4.73
C LYS A 197 5.68 -19.59 -4.33
N ILE A 198 5.82 -19.30 -3.03
CA ILE A 198 6.79 -18.33 -2.52
C ILE A 198 8.24 -18.67 -2.91
N HIS A 199 8.59 -19.96 -2.92
CA HIS A 199 9.95 -20.45 -3.19
C HIS A 199 10.45 -20.20 -4.63
N ARG A 200 9.54 -19.97 -5.60
CA ARG A 200 9.88 -19.68 -7.01
C ARG A 200 9.64 -18.22 -7.39
N THR A 201 9.45 -17.36 -6.39
CA THR A 201 9.09 -15.95 -6.62
C THR A 201 10.33 -15.07 -6.52
N ASN A 202 10.69 -14.38 -7.61
CA ASN A 202 11.90 -13.55 -7.66
C ASN A 202 11.73 -12.22 -6.92
N ILE A 203 10.57 -11.58 -7.09
CA ILE A 203 10.26 -10.28 -6.49
C ILE A 203 9.04 -10.43 -5.59
N ILE A 204 9.21 -10.23 -4.28
CA ILE A 204 8.10 -10.27 -3.32
C ILE A 204 7.78 -8.87 -2.86
N ILE A 205 6.51 -8.49 -2.98
CA ILE A 205 5.94 -7.29 -2.36
C ILE A 205 5.02 -7.74 -1.22
N CYS A 206 5.24 -7.22 -0.01
CA CYS A 206 4.61 -7.78 1.17
C CYS A 206 4.31 -6.76 2.28
N THR A 207 3.47 -7.18 3.22
CA THR A 207 3.26 -6.49 4.51
C THR A 207 4.09 -7.16 5.62
N PRO A 208 4.66 -6.41 6.59
CA PRO A 208 5.60 -6.93 7.58
C PRO A 208 5.11 -8.20 8.30
N GLY A 209 3.92 -8.15 8.92
CA GLY A 209 3.42 -9.28 9.71
C GLY A 209 3.21 -10.56 8.91
N ARG A 210 2.77 -10.46 7.64
CA ARG A 210 2.58 -11.64 6.78
C ARG A 210 3.91 -12.22 6.30
N LEU A 211 4.90 -11.36 6.03
CA LEU A 211 6.24 -11.82 5.70
C LEU A 211 6.87 -12.58 6.87
N LEU A 212 6.81 -12.01 8.09
CA LEU A 212 7.35 -12.67 9.29
C LEU A 212 6.68 -14.04 9.51
N GLN A 213 5.36 -14.12 9.32
CA GLN A 213 4.66 -15.41 9.36
C GLN A 213 5.24 -16.44 8.37
N HIS A 214 5.56 -16.03 7.13
CA HIS A 214 6.20 -16.95 6.17
C HIS A 214 7.64 -17.32 6.58
N MET A 215 8.38 -16.39 7.17
CA MET A 215 9.73 -16.67 7.70
C MET A 215 9.69 -17.71 8.83
N ASP A 216 8.65 -17.68 9.66
CA ASP A 216 8.49 -18.59 10.79
C ASP A 216 7.86 -19.94 10.39
N GLU A 217 6.81 -19.92 9.56
CA GLU A 217 5.95 -21.09 9.31
C GLU A 217 6.23 -21.80 7.98
N THR A 218 6.88 -21.14 7.02
CA THR A 218 7.09 -21.70 5.66
C THR A 218 8.52 -22.19 5.48
N ALA A 219 8.76 -23.49 5.70
CA ALA A 219 10.08 -24.10 5.54
C ALA A 219 10.71 -23.95 4.14
N ALA A 220 9.88 -23.77 3.10
CA ALA A 220 10.36 -23.58 1.73
C ALA A 220 10.80 -22.13 1.42
N PHE A 221 10.58 -21.18 2.34
CA PHE A 221 10.96 -19.79 2.16
C PHE A 221 12.45 -19.60 2.44
N HIS A 222 13.19 -19.18 1.42
CA HIS A 222 14.62 -18.92 1.50
C HIS A 222 14.90 -17.50 1.02
N ALA A 223 15.52 -16.69 1.88
CA ALA A 223 15.94 -15.32 1.57
C ALA A 223 17.46 -15.16 1.52
N SER A 224 18.21 -16.27 1.48
CA SER A 224 19.69 -16.29 1.55
C SER A 224 20.36 -15.54 0.40
N ASP A 225 19.77 -15.60 -0.80
CA ASP A 225 20.29 -14.97 -2.02
C ASP A 225 19.68 -13.59 -2.31
N LEU A 226 19.08 -12.95 -1.28
CA LEU A 226 18.45 -11.65 -1.44
C LEU A 226 19.47 -10.59 -1.84
N HIS A 227 19.28 -9.98 -3.01
CA HIS A 227 20.14 -8.91 -3.52
C HIS A 227 19.66 -7.52 -3.16
N MET A 228 18.35 -7.30 -3.03
CA MET A 228 17.79 -5.98 -2.75
C MET A 228 16.64 -6.03 -1.75
N LEU A 229 16.73 -5.19 -0.72
CA LEU A 229 15.64 -4.90 0.23
C LEU A 229 15.14 -3.48 -0.01
N VAL A 230 13.82 -3.31 -0.10
CA VAL A 230 13.16 -2.01 -0.18
C VAL A 230 12.19 -1.87 0.99
N LEU A 231 12.34 -0.78 1.75
CA LEU A 231 11.39 -0.36 2.76
C LEU A 231 10.60 0.84 2.23
N ASP A 232 9.34 0.61 1.85
CA ASP A 232 8.44 1.63 1.30
C ASP A 232 7.58 2.24 2.42
N GLU A 233 7.45 3.57 2.43
CA GLU A 233 6.80 4.33 3.51
C GLU A 233 7.27 3.92 4.91
N ALA A 234 8.59 3.93 5.12
CA ALA A 234 9.21 3.45 6.36
C ALA A 234 8.73 4.19 7.64
N ASP A 235 8.42 5.48 7.53
CA ASP A 235 7.77 6.24 8.62
C ASP A 235 6.45 5.61 9.03
N ARG A 236 5.60 5.26 8.06
CA ARG A 236 4.30 4.62 8.31
C ARG A 236 4.44 3.23 8.91
N ILE A 237 5.43 2.45 8.47
CA ILE A 237 5.70 1.13 9.05
C ILE A 237 5.98 1.26 10.56
N LEU A 238 6.78 2.24 10.95
CA LEU A 238 7.11 2.52 12.35
C LEU A 238 5.91 3.09 13.13
N ASP A 239 5.16 4.03 12.54
CA ASP A 239 3.97 4.63 13.16
C ASP A 239 2.88 3.59 13.47
N MET A 240 2.79 2.52 12.66
CA MET A 240 1.86 1.41 12.86
C MET A 240 2.31 0.38 13.91
N GLY A 241 3.45 0.61 14.56
CA GLY A 241 3.97 -0.30 15.59
C GLY A 241 4.64 -1.56 15.05
N PHE A 242 5.03 -1.59 13.76
CA PHE A 242 5.76 -2.73 13.18
C PHE A 242 7.27 -2.67 13.39
N ALA A 243 7.78 -1.80 14.26
CA ALA A 243 9.21 -1.64 14.50
C ALA A 243 9.89 -2.97 14.87
N ASP A 244 9.35 -3.68 15.86
CA ASP A 244 9.89 -4.97 16.31
C ASP A 244 9.80 -6.04 15.22
N THR A 245 8.69 -6.06 14.47
CA THR A 245 8.49 -6.97 13.34
C THR A 245 9.53 -6.74 12.25
N ILE A 246 9.83 -5.48 11.91
CA ILE A 246 10.83 -5.14 10.91
C ILE A 246 12.23 -5.50 11.39
N ASN A 247 12.56 -5.21 12.66
CA ASN A 247 13.85 -5.59 13.22
C ASN A 247 14.06 -7.11 13.12
N ALA A 248 13.06 -7.91 13.51
CA ALA A 248 13.10 -9.37 13.39
C ALA A 248 13.27 -9.84 11.94
N ILE A 249 12.57 -9.21 10.99
CA ILE A 249 12.74 -9.51 9.55
C ILE A 249 14.17 -9.20 9.11
N VAL A 250 14.65 -7.98 9.38
CA VAL A 250 15.95 -7.48 8.91
C VAL A 250 17.12 -8.28 9.49
N GLU A 251 17.01 -8.73 10.74
CA GLU A 251 18.00 -9.59 11.41
C GLU A 251 18.16 -10.96 10.73
N ASN A 252 17.08 -11.49 10.16
CA ASN A 252 17.06 -12.77 9.45
C ASN A 252 17.38 -12.64 7.95
N LEU A 253 17.58 -11.44 7.43
CA LEU A 253 17.96 -11.19 6.03
C LEU A 253 19.50 -11.08 5.86
N PRO A 254 20.06 -11.54 4.73
CA PRO A 254 21.50 -11.52 4.51
C PRO A 254 22.04 -10.09 4.48
N LYS A 255 23.13 -9.83 5.21
CA LYS A 255 23.77 -8.49 5.27
C LYS A 255 24.37 -8.05 3.92
N THR A 256 24.73 -9.00 3.06
CA THR A 256 25.26 -8.75 1.72
C THR A 256 24.12 -8.49 0.72
N ARG A 257 23.44 -7.36 0.90
CA ARG A 257 22.35 -6.88 0.05
C ARG A 257 22.44 -5.36 -0.08
N GLN A 258 21.84 -4.82 -1.14
CA GLN A 258 21.58 -3.39 -1.26
C GLN A 258 20.24 -3.07 -0.59
N THR A 259 20.17 -2.00 0.20
CA THR A 259 18.94 -1.58 0.88
C THR A 259 18.52 -0.18 0.43
N LEU A 260 17.26 -0.03 0.04
CA LEU A 260 16.65 1.24 -0.31
C LEU A 260 15.52 1.55 0.67
N LEU A 261 15.58 2.72 1.33
CA LEU A 261 14.56 3.16 2.28
C LEU A 261 13.88 4.41 1.73
N PHE A 262 12.57 4.34 1.52
CA PHE A 262 11.76 5.46 1.05
C PHE A 262 10.75 5.88 2.12
N SER A 263 10.67 7.19 2.34
CA SER A 263 9.80 7.76 3.38
C SER A 263 9.23 9.12 2.94
N ALA A 264 8.06 9.48 3.48
CA ALA A 264 7.50 10.82 3.29
C ALA A 264 8.08 11.82 4.29
N THR A 265 8.36 11.36 5.51
CA THR A 265 8.88 12.15 6.62
C THR A 265 10.23 11.62 7.10
N GLN A 266 10.98 12.45 7.82
CA GLN A 266 12.28 12.08 8.38
C GLN A 266 12.27 12.22 9.89
N THR A 267 11.51 11.35 10.56
CA THR A 267 11.46 11.28 12.02
C THR A 267 12.77 10.67 12.58
N LYS A 268 13.02 10.86 13.88
CA LYS A 268 14.15 10.23 14.56
C LYS A 268 14.11 8.70 14.43
N SER A 269 12.93 8.11 14.58
CA SER A 269 12.73 6.66 14.43
C SER A 269 13.07 6.14 13.02
N VAL A 270 12.78 6.90 11.96
CA VAL A 270 13.22 6.56 10.60
C VAL A 270 14.74 6.63 10.46
N LYS A 271 15.40 7.62 11.07
CA LYS A 271 16.87 7.71 11.08
C LYS A 271 17.50 6.54 11.85
N ASP A 272 16.87 6.09 12.93
CA ASP A 272 17.33 4.96 13.72
C ASP A 272 17.15 3.63 12.93
N LEU A 273 15.99 3.44 12.29
CA LEU A 273 15.75 2.30 11.39
C LEU A 273 16.75 2.28 10.22
N ALA A 274 17.03 3.44 9.63
CA ALA A 274 18.01 3.62 8.58
C ALA A 274 19.41 3.17 9.03
N ARG A 275 19.83 3.51 10.25
CA ARG A 275 21.13 3.09 10.80
C ARG A 275 21.24 1.58 11.01
N LEU A 276 20.13 0.91 11.30
CA LEU A 276 20.09 -0.55 11.46
C LEU A 276 20.07 -1.29 10.12
N SER A 277 19.39 -0.72 9.12
CA SER A 277 19.08 -1.42 7.86
C SER A 277 20.01 -1.08 6.69
N LEU A 278 20.63 0.11 6.69
CA LEU A 278 21.44 0.63 5.57
C LEU A 278 22.94 0.62 5.91
N LYS A 279 23.77 0.52 4.87
CA LYS A 279 25.24 0.62 4.93
C LYS A 279 25.72 1.78 4.05
N ASP A 280 26.31 2.80 4.68
CA ASP A 280 26.82 4.02 4.02
C ASP A 280 25.84 4.62 2.98
N PRO A 281 24.60 4.99 3.39
CA PRO A 281 23.56 5.36 2.44
C PRO A 281 23.74 6.78 1.90
N GLU A 282 23.36 6.95 0.63
CA GLU A 282 23.16 8.26 0.03
C GLU A 282 21.83 8.87 0.48
N TYR A 283 21.90 10.06 1.08
CA TYR A 283 20.71 10.78 1.56
C TYR A 283 20.20 11.70 0.45
N VAL A 284 19.02 11.37 -0.08
CA VAL A 284 18.37 12.15 -1.13
C VAL A 284 17.12 12.80 -0.57
N TRP A 285 17.14 14.13 -0.44
CA TRP A 285 16.01 14.89 0.06
C TRP A 285 15.58 15.98 -0.91
N VAL A 286 14.39 15.80 -1.47
CA VAL A 286 13.98 16.58 -2.64
C VAL A 286 13.32 17.91 -2.25
N HIS A 287 12.98 18.13 -0.98
CA HIS A 287 12.25 19.32 -0.51
C HIS A 287 12.76 19.78 0.86
N GLU A 288 14.05 20.09 0.95
CA GLU A 288 14.73 20.38 2.23
C GLU A 288 14.16 21.54 3.05
N LYS A 289 13.49 22.48 2.39
CA LYS A 289 13.03 23.72 3.02
C LYS A 289 11.57 23.69 3.47
N ALA A 290 10.85 22.58 3.27
CA ALA A 290 9.47 22.44 3.69
C ALA A 290 9.42 21.67 5.02
N MET A 291 9.50 22.39 6.15
CA MET A 291 9.34 21.80 7.50
C MET A 291 8.01 21.04 7.65
N PHE A 292 7.02 21.37 6.81
CA PHE A 292 5.75 20.66 6.68
C PHE A 292 5.49 20.28 5.22
N SER A 293 5.23 19.00 4.96
CA SER A 293 5.11 18.38 3.62
C SER A 293 3.79 18.72 2.88
N THR A 294 3.13 19.83 3.23
CA THR A 294 1.89 20.23 2.57
C THR A 294 2.20 21.02 1.28
N PRO A 295 1.53 20.76 0.14
CA PRO A 295 1.77 21.51 -1.08
C PRO A 295 1.46 23.00 -0.90
N ALA A 296 2.28 23.90 -1.45
CA ALA A 296 2.07 25.35 -1.34
C ALA A 296 0.73 25.86 -1.92
N THR A 297 0.12 25.09 -2.83
CA THR A 297 -1.20 25.39 -3.43
C THR A 297 -2.38 24.82 -2.64
N LEU A 298 -2.12 24.17 -1.50
CA LEU A 298 -3.14 23.57 -0.66
C LEU A 298 -3.75 24.65 0.26
N GLU A 299 -4.96 25.12 -0.06
CA GLU A 299 -5.69 25.92 0.93
C GLU A 299 -6.34 25.00 1.97
N GLN A 300 -6.15 25.32 3.24
CA GLN A 300 -6.67 24.59 4.38
C GLN A 300 -7.63 25.51 5.11
N ASN A 301 -8.85 25.03 5.34
CA ASN A 301 -9.88 25.78 6.05
C ASN A 301 -10.49 24.86 7.12
N TYR A 302 -11.04 25.47 8.16
CA TYR A 302 -11.78 24.77 9.20
C TYR A 302 -13.14 25.44 9.40
N VAL A 303 -14.07 24.68 9.98
CA VAL A 303 -15.37 25.18 10.39
C VAL A 303 -15.58 24.78 11.84
N VAL A 304 -15.97 25.74 12.66
CA VAL A 304 -16.43 25.49 14.03
C VAL A 304 -17.93 25.25 13.98
N CYS A 305 -18.37 24.12 14.51
CA CYS A 305 -19.78 23.80 14.63
C CYS A 305 -20.07 23.18 16.00
N GLU A 306 -21.30 23.35 16.46
CA GLU A 306 -21.78 22.68 17.65
C GLU A 306 -21.84 21.16 17.43
N LEU A 307 -21.58 20.38 18.48
CA LEU A 307 -21.34 18.95 18.36
C LEU A 307 -22.58 18.20 17.84
N HIS A 308 -23.78 18.62 18.23
CA HIS A 308 -25.03 18.04 17.73
C HIS A 308 -25.30 18.34 16.24
N GLN A 309 -24.72 19.42 15.68
CA GLN A 309 -24.85 19.77 14.26
C GLN A 309 -23.84 19.06 13.36
N LYS A 310 -22.88 18.32 13.92
CA LYS A 310 -21.75 17.75 13.18
C LYS A 310 -22.18 16.87 11.99
N VAL A 311 -23.18 16.01 12.17
CA VAL A 311 -23.72 15.17 11.08
C VAL A 311 -24.54 15.99 10.07
N ASN A 312 -25.30 16.99 10.53
CA ASN A 312 -26.06 17.91 9.67
C ASN A 312 -25.14 18.70 8.73
N MET A 313 -24.00 19.17 9.27
CA MET A 313 -22.95 19.86 8.51
C MET A 313 -22.42 18.97 7.37
N LEU A 314 -22.07 17.72 7.67
CA LEU A 314 -21.58 16.78 6.67
C LEU A 314 -22.65 16.51 5.59
N PHE A 315 -23.90 16.26 5.98
CA PHE A 315 -24.98 16.02 5.03
C PHE A 315 -25.22 17.22 4.10
N SER A 316 -25.24 18.43 4.66
CA SER A 316 -25.43 19.67 3.91
C SER A 316 -24.28 19.96 2.97
N PHE A 317 -23.05 19.67 3.41
CA PHE A 317 -21.87 19.77 2.56
C PHE A 317 -21.96 18.83 1.36
N ILE A 318 -22.30 17.55 1.58
CA ILE A 318 -22.45 16.58 0.49
C ILE A 318 -23.55 17.03 -0.48
N ARG A 319 -24.70 17.48 0.03
CA ARG A 319 -25.81 17.96 -0.81
C ARG A 319 -25.48 19.18 -1.67
N SER A 320 -24.56 20.03 -1.23
CA SER A 320 -24.11 21.19 -2.00
C SER A 320 -23.01 20.88 -3.02
N HIS A 321 -22.45 19.66 -2.99
CA HIS A 321 -21.28 19.26 -3.80
C HIS A 321 -21.50 17.96 -4.60
N LEU A 322 -22.72 17.73 -5.11
CA LEU A 322 -23.13 16.47 -5.79
C LEU A 322 -22.29 16.06 -7.01
N GLN A 323 -21.64 17.03 -7.66
CA GLN A 323 -20.78 16.81 -8.83
C GLN A 323 -19.30 16.72 -8.48
N LYS A 324 -18.95 16.57 -7.20
CA LYS A 324 -17.56 16.50 -6.73
C LYS A 324 -17.20 15.09 -6.26
N LYS A 325 -15.89 14.82 -6.26
CA LYS A 325 -15.28 13.65 -5.64
C LYS A 325 -14.72 14.03 -4.28
N VAL A 326 -15.26 13.41 -3.24
CA VAL A 326 -15.02 13.80 -1.83
C VAL A 326 -14.53 12.59 -1.05
N ILE A 327 -13.52 12.78 -0.20
CA ILE A 327 -13.12 11.81 0.83
C ILE A 327 -13.45 12.41 2.19
N VAL A 328 -14.05 11.62 3.07
CA VAL A 328 -14.40 12.02 4.44
C VAL A 328 -13.71 11.07 5.41
N PHE A 329 -12.83 11.62 6.23
CA PHE A 329 -12.08 10.86 7.24
C PHE A 329 -12.78 10.88 8.59
N PHE A 330 -12.97 9.69 9.15
CA PHE A 330 -13.57 9.43 10.46
C PHE A 330 -12.54 8.81 11.41
N ALA A 331 -12.77 8.96 12.72
CA ALA A 331 -11.86 8.47 13.75
C ALA A 331 -11.84 6.93 13.82
N CYS A 332 -12.99 6.26 13.68
CA CYS A 332 -13.08 4.82 13.90
C CYS A 332 -13.94 4.05 12.87
N CYS A 333 -13.68 2.74 12.73
CA CYS A 333 -14.40 1.90 11.75
C CYS A 333 -15.90 1.82 12.01
N LYS A 334 -16.33 1.81 13.29
CA LYS A 334 -17.76 1.72 13.65
C LYS A 334 -18.52 2.98 13.24
N GLU A 335 -17.86 4.14 13.28
CA GLU A 335 -18.43 5.41 12.82
C GLU A 335 -18.58 5.45 11.30
N VAL A 336 -17.57 4.98 10.55
CA VAL A 336 -17.70 4.77 9.10
C VAL A 336 -18.88 3.87 8.77
N GLN A 337 -18.99 2.71 9.43
CA GLN A 337 -20.08 1.75 9.18
C GLN A 337 -21.46 2.35 9.47
N TYR A 338 -21.60 3.01 10.62
CA TYR A 338 -22.86 3.60 11.05
C TYR A 338 -23.29 4.73 10.11
N LEU A 339 -22.42 5.72 9.91
CA LEU A 339 -22.73 6.89 9.08
C LEU A 339 -22.89 6.52 7.61
N PHE A 340 -22.15 5.52 7.10
CA PHE A 340 -22.38 5.00 5.74
C PHE A 340 -23.83 4.51 5.57
N ARG A 341 -24.34 3.70 6.52
CA ARG A 341 -25.73 3.20 6.47
C ARG A 341 -26.74 4.33 6.59
N VAL A 342 -26.53 5.26 7.53
CA VAL A 342 -27.39 6.43 7.71
C VAL A 342 -27.46 7.25 6.42
N PHE A 343 -26.32 7.58 5.80
CA PHE A 343 -26.33 8.40 4.59
C PHE A 343 -26.88 7.65 3.37
N CYS A 344 -26.68 6.33 3.26
CA CYS A 344 -27.36 5.50 2.27
C CYS A 344 -28.88 5.57 2.42
N ARG A 345 -29.40 5.60 3.66
CA ARG A 345 -30.83 5.75 3.95
C ARG A 345 -31.34 7.16 3.64
N LEU A 346 -30.56 8.19 3.98
CA LEU A 346 -30.92 9.60 3.78
C LEU A 346 -30.85 10.04 2.31
N ARG A 347 -30.09 9.32 1.47
CA ARG A 347 -29.94 9.55 0.03
C ARG A 347 -29.59 11.01 -0.30
N PRO A 348 -28.35 11.48 -0.02
CA PRO A 348 -27.96 12.86 -0.29
C PRO A 348 -27.92 13.24 -1.78
N GLY A 349 -28.06 12.28 -2.70
CA GLY A 349 -28.10 12.54 -4.15
C GLY A 349 -26.80 12.23 -4.88
N MET A 350 -25.84 11.54 -4.24
CA MET A 350 -24.61 11.06 -4.89
C MET A 350 -24.17 9.71 -4.31
N PRO A 351 -23.39 8.91 -5.06
CA PRO A 351 -22.90 7.62 -4.59
C PRO A 351 -22.02 7.78 -3.35
N ILE A 352 -22.26 6.93 -2.35
CA ILE A 352 -21.46 6.85 -1.13
C ILE A 352 -20.79 5.49 -1.11
N LEU A 353 -19.52 5.49 -0.77
CA LEU A 353 -18.68 4.31 -0.61
C LEU A 353 -18.05 4.35 0.78
N ALA A 354 -17.69 3.18 1.32
CA ALA A 354 -17.04 3.07 2.62
C ALA A 354 -15.79 2.19 2.51
N LEU A 355 -14.67 2.67 3.05
CA LEU A 355 -13.39 1.96 3.08
C LEU A 355 -12.82 1.97 4.50
N HIS A 356 -12.78 0.81 5.16
CA HIS A 356 -12.28 0.72 6.53
C HIS A 356 -11.62 -0.64 6.83
N GLY A 357 -10.86 -0.72 7.93
CA GLY A 357 -10.03 -1.87 8.29
C GLY A 357 -10.80 -3.20 8.39
N LYS A 358 -12.00 -3.18 8.99
CA LYS A 358 -12.86 -4.37 9.17
C LYS A 358 -13.44 -5.00 7.89
N GLN A 359 -13.25 -4.38 6.72
CA GLN A 359 -13.68 -4.99 5.46
C GLN A 359 -12.71 -6.08 5.02
N GLN A 360 -13.24 -7.15 4.42
CA GLN A 360 -12.42 -8.14 3.73
C GLN A 360 -11.58 -7.47 2.63
N GLN A 361 -10.36 -7.97 2.42
CA GLN A 361 -9.39 -7.36 1.50
C GLN A 361 -9.96 -7.16 0.09
N MET A 362 -10.63 -8.17 -0.45
CA MET A 362 -11.23 -8.11 -1.80
C MET A 362 -12.27 -7.00 -1.90
N LYS A 363 -13.06 -6.79 -0.85
CA LYS A 363 -14.05 -5.70 -0.82
C LYS A 363 -13.39 -4.33 -0.78
N ARG A 364 -12.29 -4.18 -0.03
CA ARG A 364 -11.51 -2.93 0.00
C ARG A 364 -10.96 -2.57 -1.37
N VAL A 365 -10.38 -3.55 -2.07
CA VAL A 365 -9.86 -3.39 -3.44
C VAL A 365 -10.98 -3.05 -4.42
N GLU A 366 -12.14 -3.69 -4.31
CA GLU A 366 -13.32 -3.39 -5.11
C GLU A 366 -13.79 -1.94 -4.91
N VAL A 367 -13.99 -1.51 -3.65
CA VAL A 367 -14.41 -0.16 -3.30
C VAL A 367 -13.41 0.89 -3.78
N TYR A 368 -12.12 0.64 -3.59
CA TYR A 368 -11.04 1.51 -4.06
C TYR A 368 -11.13 1.72 -5.58
N ASN A 369 -11.17 0.62 -6.34
CA ASN A 369 -11.26 0.68 -7.80
C ASN A 369 -12.56 1.34 -8.27
N ASP A 370 -13.67 1.10 -7.57
CA ASP A 370 -14.96 1.71 -7.87
C ASP A 370 -14.93 3.23 -7.63
N PHE A 371 -14.34 3.68 -6.53
CA PHE A 371 -14.17 5.10 -6.25
C PHE A 371 -13.27 5.77 -7.30
N ILE A 372 -12.17 5.13 -7.74
CA ILE A 372 -11.30 5.66 -8.79
C ILE A 372 -12.06 5.90 -10.09
N LYS A 373 -12.86 4.92 -10.52
CA LYS A 373 -13.62 4.98 -11.79
C LYS A 373 -14.72 6.04 -11.77
N LYS A 374 -15.29 6.34 -10.59
CA LYS A 374 -16.35 7.34 -10.45
C LYS A 374 -15.82 8.77 -10.60
N LYS A 375 -16.57 9.58 -11.36
CA LYS A 375 -16.32 11.02 -11.53
C LYS A 375 -16.73 11.82 -10.29
N ASN A 376 -17.85 11.43 -9.67
CA ASN A 376 -18.42 12.05 -8.48
C ASN A 376 -18.90 10.96 -7.51
N ALA A 377 -18.38 11.00 -6.28
CA ALA A 377 -18.67 10.06 -5.22
C ALA A 377 -18.15 10.61 -3.89
N VAL A 378 -18.71 10.13 -2.78
CA VAL A 378 -18.17 10.35 -1.44
C VAL A 378 -17.60 9.05 -0.91
N LEU A 379 -16.34 9.06 -0.48
CA LEU A 379 -15.70 7.94 0.19
C LEU A 379 -15.62 8.23 1.69
N PHE A 380 -16.34 7.46 2.50
CA PHE A 380 -16.18 7.45 3.95
C PHE A 380 -15.04 6.51 4.31
N ALA A 381 -14.03 7.01 5.02
CA ALA A 381 -12.85 6.22 5.32
C ALA A 381 -12.26 6.51 6.70
N THR A 382 -11.51 5.54 7.22
CA THR A 382 -10.56 5.77 8.32
C THR A 382 -9.15 6.02 7.75
N ASP A 383 -8.16 6.18 8.63
CA ASP A 383 -6.76 6.41 8.24
C ASP A 383 -6.13 5.34 7.35
N ILE A 384 -6.77 4.17 7.22
CA ILE A 384 -6.34 3.17 6.24
C ILE A 384 -6.33 3.74 4.81
N ALA A 385 -7.21 4.70 4.50
CA ALA A 385 -7.26 5.34 3.19
C ALA A 385 -6.24 6.48 3.02
N ALA A 386 -5.74 7.07 4.12
CA ALA A 386 -4.74 8.13 4.07
C ALA A 386 -3.31 7.59 3.89
N ARG A 387 -3.09 6.29 4.17
CA ARG A 387 -1.76 5.66 4.25
C ARG A 387 -1.37 4.98 2.94
N GLY A 388 -0.87 5.78 1.99
CA GLY A 388 -0.20 5.30 0.77
C GLY A 388 -1.10 5.05 -0.45
N LEU A 389 -2.41 5.18 -0.31
CA LEU A 389 -3.33 5.09 -1.44
C LEU A 389 -3.36 6.39 -2.25
N ASP A 390 -3.24 6.27 -3.57
CA ASP A 390 -3.36 7.40 -4.49
C ASP A 390 -4.78 7.51 -5.05
N PHE A 391 -5.50 8.56 -4.66
CA PHE A 391 -6.82 8.87 -5.18
C PHE A 391 -6.76 10.02 -6.19
N PRO A 392 -6.78 9.73 -7.51
CA PRO A 392 -6.68 10.78 -8.52
C PRO A 392 -7.93 11.65 -8.54
N ALA A 393 -7.72 12.94 -8.80
CA ALA A 393 -8.75 13.94 -9.04
C ALA A 393 -9.80 14.10 -7.92
N VAL A 394 -9.40 13.91 -6.66
CA VAL A 394 -10.23 14.27 -5.49
C VAL A 394 -10.38 15.79 -5.42
N ASN A 395 -11.62 16.25 -5.26
CA ASN A 395 -11.93 17.67 -5.15
C ASN A 395 -11.84 18.17 -3.71
N TRP A 396 -12.28 17.36 -2.74
CA TRP A 396 -12.38 17.73 -1.33
C TRP A 396 -11.93 16.58 -0.43
N VAL A 397 -11.07 16.87 0.54
CA VAL A 397 -10.86 16.01 1.69
C VAL A 397 -11.46 16.69 2.92
N LEU A 398 -12.48 16.06 3.48
CA LEU A 398 -13.10 16.47 4.72
C LEU A 398 -12.52 15.65 5.87
N GLN A 399 -12.04 16.34 6.90
CA GLN A 399 -11.70 15.71 8.16
C GLN A 399 -12.90 15.87 9.09
N PHE A 400 -13.76 14.86 9.13
CA PHE A 400 -14.94 14.87 10.01
C PHE A 400 -14.52 14.76 11.48
N ASP A 401 -13.47 13.96 11.74
CA ASP A 401 -12.80 13.87 13.02
C ASP A 401 -11.35 14.33 12.94
N CYS A 402 -10.87 14.85 14.05
CA CYS A 402 -9.46 15.21 14.20
C CYS A 402 -8.58 13.96 14.04
N PRO A 403 -7.46 14.02 13.29
CA PRO A 403 -6.48 12.95 13.26
C PRO A 403 -5.79 12.79 14.62
N GLU A 404 -5.21 11.61 14.85
CA GLU A 404 -4.50 11.29 16.09
C GLU A 404 -3.24 12.14 16.30
N ASP A 405 -2.62 12.60 15.21
CA ASP A 405 -1.38 13.37 15.21
C ASP A 405 -1.24 14.27 13.96
N ALA A 406 -0.29 15.22 14.03
CA ALA A 406 -0.03 16.17 12.95
C ALA A 406 0.55 15.55 11.68
N ASN A 407 1.28 14.44 11.76
CA ASN A 407 1.74 13.73 10.56
C ASN A 407 0.54 13.11 9.85
N THR A 408 -0.32 12.41 10.58
CA THR A 408 -1.57 11.84 10.05
C THR A 408 -2.45 12.92 9.42
N TYR A 409 -2.53 14.11 10.00
CA TYR A 409 -3.14 15.28 9.35
C TYR A 409 -2.52 15.57 7.98
N ILE A 410 -1.19 15.69 7.90
CA ILE A 410 -0.45 15.95 6.64
C ILE A 410 -0.71 14.85 5.59
N HIS A 411 -0.87 13.60 6.02
CA HIS A 411 -1.18 12.49 5.12
C HIS A 411 -2.64 12.47 4.65
N ARG A 412 -3.59 12.98 5.45
CA ARG A 412 -5.00 13.12 5.06
C ARG A 412 -5.18 14.28 4.09
N VAL A 413 -4.54 15.43 4.32
CA VAL A 413 -4.94 16.68 3.67
C VAL A 413 -4.77 16.68 2.15
N GLY A 414 -5.85 17.09 1.49
CA GLY A 414 -5.94 17.24 0.04
C GLY A 414 -7.14 18.13 -0.34
N ARG A 415 -6.84 19.40 -0.57
CA ARG A 415 -7.71 20.49 -1.03
C ARG A 415 -8.86 20.92 -0.09
N THR A 416 -9.21 22.18 -0.29
CA THR A 416 -9.87 23.17 0.57
C THR A 416 -11.33 22.89 0.89
N ALA A 417 -11.86 23.36 2.05
CA ALA A 417 -13.32 23.45 2.25
C ALA A 417 -13.96 24.73 2.81
N ARG A 418 -15.13 25.16 2.30
CA ARG A 418 -15.96 26.23 2.87
C ARG A 418 -17.42 25.77 2.97
N VAL A 419 -18.03 25.87 4.16
CA VAL A 419 -19.45 25.54 4.41
C VAL A 419 -20.18 26.81 4.83
N ASN A 420 -21.33 27.10 4.25
CA ASN A 420 -22.18 28.22 4.67
C ASN A 420 -23.18 27.71 5.74
N PRO A 421 -23.11 28.20 7.00
CA PRO A 421 -24.04 27.83 8.07
C PRO A 421 -25.52 28.07 7.74
N GLU A 422 -25.84 29.06 6.89
CA GLU A 422 -27.21 29.41 6.51
C GLU A 422 -27.89 28.38 5.58
N LYS A 423 -27.13 27.41 5.06
CA LYS A 423 -27.63 26.35 4.15
C LYS A 423 -27.69 24.97 4.81
N LEU A 424 -27.70 24.92 6.15
CA LEU A 424 -27.76 23.65 6.87
C LEU A 424 -29.11 22.97 6.72
N THR A 425 -29.08 21.73 6.22
CA THR A 425 -30.21 20.80 6.20
C THR A 425 -30.12 19.90 7.42
N SER A 426 -31.03 20.08 8.38
CA SER A 426 -31.15 19.18 9.52
C SER A 426 -31.59 17.79 9.08
N VAL A 427 -30.84 16.77 9.51
CA VAL A 427 -31.21 15.35 9.33
C VAL A 427 -31.62 14.71 10.66
N GLN A 428 -31.53 15.44 11.77
CA GLN A 428 -31.70 14.91 13.11
C GLN A 428 -33.03 14.15 13.32
N GLN A 429 -34.17 14.75 12.97
CA GLN A 429 -35.49 14.10 13.08
C GLN A 429 -35.58 12.81 12.24
N LYS A 430 -34.89 12.76 11.09
CA LYS A 430 -34.84 11.57 10.23
C LYS A 430 -33.94 10.48 10.83
N LEU A 431 -32.83 10.87 11.47
CA LEU A 431 -31.97 9.93 12.19
C LEU A 431 -32.70 9.34 13.40
N GLU A 432 -33.34 10.18 14.21
CA GLU A 432 -34.10 9.74 15.40
C GLU A 432 -35.22 8.77 14.99
N ALA A 433 -35.98 9.09 13.93
CA ALA A 433 -36.99 8.19 13.38
C ALA A 433 -36.39 6.87 12.86
N PHE A 434 -35.24 6.92 12.18
CA PHE A 434 -34.54 5.73 11.69
C PHE A 434 -34.09 4.81 12.83
N LEU A 435 -33.52 5.37 13.90
CA LEU A 435 -33.09 4.59 15.07
C LEU A 435 -34.26 4.08 15.91
N ALA A 436 -35.40 4.78 15.90
CA ALA A 436 -36.63 4.30 16.54
C ALA A 436 -37.25 3.12 15.79
N GLN A 437 -37.16 3.11 14.46
CA GLN A 437 -37.71 2.06 13.60
C GLN A 437 -36.79 0.83 13.51
N GLU A 438 -35.47 1.03 13.48
CA GLU A 438 -34.49 -0.05 13.28
C GLU A 438 -33.63 -0.28 14.53
N LYS A 439 -34.00 -1.29 15.33
CA LYS A 439 -33.28 -1.66 16.57
C LYS A 439 -31.79 -1.92 16.33
N GLU A 440 -31.45 -2.65 15.25
CA GLU A 440 -30.06 -2.96 14.89
C GLU A 440 -29.24 -1.67 14.65
N GLN A 441 -29.83 -0.65 14.02
CA GLN A 441 -29.13 0.60 13.75
C GLN A 441 -28.93 1.41 15.02
N LYS A 442 -29.89 1.35 15.95
CA LYS A 442 -29.75 1.95 17.28
C LYS A 442 -28.58 1.33 18.04
N GLU A 443 -28.46 0.00 18.02
CA GLU A 443 -27.33 -0.70 18.63
C GLU A 443 -26.00 -0.33 17.96
N ARG A 444 -25.97 -0.22 16.63
CA ARG A 444 -24.80 0.27 15.89
C ARG A 444 -24.43 1.70 16.26
N ALA A 445 -25.40 2.59 16.41
CA ALA A 445 -25.18 3.97 16.85
C ALA A 445 -24.58 4.01 18.27
N GLN A 446 -25.07 3.17 19.19
CA GLN A 446 -24.50 3.04 20.53
C GLN A 446 -23.06 2.52 20.52
N ARG A 447 -22.78 1.48 19.71
CA ARG A 447 -21.42 0.94 19.54
C ARG A 447 -20.47 1.96 18.89
N CYS A 448 -20.96 2.72 17.91
CA CYS A 448 -20.26 3.86 17.30
C CYS A 448 -19.89 4.90 18.36
N PHE A 449 -20.86 5.33 19.16
CA PHE A 449 -20.67 6.29 20.25
C PHE A 449 -19.54 5.86 21.20
N VAL A 450 -19.59 4.61 21.69
CA VAL A 450 -18.56 4.07 22.60
C VAL A 450 -17.20 4.00 21.91
N SER A 451 -17.14 3.57 20.65
CA SER A 451 -15.89 3.44 19.89
C SER A 451 -15.21 4.78 19.64
N TYR A 452 -15.98 5.84 19.36
CA TYR A 452 -15.44 7.19 19.20
C TYR A 452 -14.82 7.70 20.50
N LEU A 453 -15.53 7.56 21.62
CA LEU A 453 -15.01 7.96 22.93
C LEU A 453 -13.73 7.20 23.31
N ARG A 454 -13.66 5.91 23.00
CA ARG A 454 -12.42 5.13 23.17
C ARG A 454 -11.28 5.67 22.31
N SER A 455 -11.55 6.03 21.05
CA SER A 455 -10.54 6.60 20.16
C SER A 455 -9.99 7.91 20.72
N VAL A 456 -10.85 8.84 21.15
CA VAL A 456 -10.42 10.11 21.78
C VAL A 456 -9.63 9.83 23.06
N TYR A 457 -10.09 8.90 23.90
CA TYR A 457 -9.40 8.51 25.13
C TYR A 457 -8.00 7.94 24.88
N LEU A 458 -7.74 7.28 23.75
CA LEU A 458 -6.44 6.69 23.42
C LEU A 458 -5.47 7.68 22.75
N MET A 459 -5.93 8.85 22.31
CA MET A 459 -5.07 9.84 21.66
C MET A 459 -3.99 10.36 22.62
N LYS A 460 -2.75 10.50 22.13
CA LYS A 460 -1.57 10.80 22.97
C LYS A 460 -1.64 12.19 23.61
N ASN A 461 -2.10 13.20 22.86
CA ASN A 461 -2.14 14.58 23.33
C ASN A 461 -3.40 14.84 24.18
N LYS A 462 -3.29 14.70 25.51
CA LYS A 462 -4.42 14.88 26.45
C LYS A 462 -4.82 16.34 26.67
N ASP A 463 -3.94 17.28 26.36
CA ASP A 463 -4.25 18.72 26.45
C ASP A 463 -5.28 19.12 25.39
N VAL A 464 -5.25 18.45 24.23
CA VAL A 464 -6.20 18.65 23.14
C VAL A 464 -7.35 17.64 23.18
N PHE A 465 -7.06 16.38 23.52
CA PHE A 465 -8.00 15.26 23.46
C PHE A 465 -8.39 14.77 24.86
N ASP A 466 -9.09 15.63 25.62
CA ASP A 466 -9.68 15.25 26.90
C ASP A 466 -11.12 14.74 26.70
N VAL A 467 -11.30 13.43 26.75
CA VAL A 467 -12.62 12.79 26.61
C VAL A 467 -13.60 13.24 27.71
N PHE A 468 -13.12 13.65 28.88
CA PHE A 468 -13.98 14.07 30.00
C PHE A 468 -14.57 15.46 29.82
N GLN A 469 -14.00 16.28 28.92
CA GLN A 469 -14.55 17.58 28.54
C GLN A 469 -15.55 17.48 27.39
N LEU A 470 -15.70 16.31 26.77
CA LEU A 470 -16.63 16.10 25.67
C LEU A 470 -18.08 16.11 26.16
N LYS A 471 -18.92 16.93 25.54
CA LYS A 471 -20.36 16.99 25.82
C LYS A 471 -21.08 15.75 25.28
N LEU A 472 -21.10 14.67 26.08
CA LEU A 472 -21.60 13.35 25.70
C LEU A 472 -23.03 13.35 25.14
N GLN A 473 -23.94 14.13 25.73
CA GLN A 473 -25.34 14.20 25.28
C GLN A 473 -25.47 14.89 23.92
N GLU A 474 -24.70 15.95 23.66
CA GLU A 474 -24.70 16.62 22.35
C GLU A 474 -24.13 15.68 21.27
N TYR A 475 -23.09 14.90 21.59
CA TYR A 475 -22.56 13.90 20.66
C TYR A 475 -23.56 12.78 20.38
N ALA A 476 -24.22 12.25 21.41
CA ALA A 476 -25.26 11.23 21.24
C ALA A 476 -26.40 11.74 20.34
N SER A 477 -26.86 12.97 20.57
CA SER A 477 -27.86 13.64 19.74
C SER A 477 -27.41 13.80 18.28
N SER A 478 -26.12 14.11 18.04
CA SER A 478 -25.56 14.17 16.68
C SER A 478 -25.70 12.85 15.91
N LEU A 479 -25.65 11.72 16.62
CA LEU A 479 -25.81 10.38 16.05
C LEU A 479 -27.29 9.97 15.98
N GLY A 480 -28.24 10.80 16.42
CA GLY A 480 -29.68 10.47 16.47
C GLY A 480 -30.11 9.71 17.72
N LEU A 481 -29.21 9.52 18.71
CA LEU A 481 -29.55 8.89 19.97
C LEU A 481 -30.24 9.90 20.89
N ALA A 482 -31.45 9.56 21.36
CA ALA A 482 -32.19 10.41 22.30
C ALA A 482 -31.47 10.60 23.65
N VAL A 483 -30.73 9.58 24.10
CA VAL A 483 -30.01 9.59 25.39
C VAL A 483 -28.60 9.06 25.19
N ALA A 484 -27.62 9.71 25.81
CA ALA A 484 -26.24 9.25 25.83
C ALA A 484 -26.12 7.85 26.45
N PRO A 485 -25.52 6.88 25.74
CA PRO A 485 -25.23 5.56 26.29
C PRO A 485 -24.30 5.64 27.51
N ARG A 486 -24.52 4.77 28.49
CA ARG A 486 -23.60 4.63 29.64
C ARG A 486 -22.31 3.96 29.20
N VAL A 487 -21.16 4.52 29.57
CA VAL A 487 -19.85 4.02 29.17
C VAL A 487 -19.04 3.57 30.37
N ARG A 488 -18.90 2.24 30.55
CA ARG A 488 -18.31 1.65 31.75
C ARG A 488 -16.85 2.05 31.99
N PHE A 489 -16.03 2.12 30.95
CA PHE A 489 -14.59 2.43 31.10
C PHE A 489 -14.35 3.88 31.55
N LEU A 490 -15.14 4.83 31.05
CA LEU A 490 -15.09 6.23 31.47
C LEU A 490 -15.42 6.38 32.95
N ASN A 491 -16.41 5.65 33.45
CA ASN A 491 -16.76 5.65 34.88
C ASN A 491 -15.62 5.11 35.75
N LYS A 492 -14.86 4.11 35.28
CA LYS A 492 -13.70 3.56 35.99
C LYS A 492 -12.55 4.58 36.01
N ALA A 493 -12.22 5.16 34.85
CA ALA A 493 -11.17 6.16 34.70
C ALA A 493 -11.47 7.45 35.49
N GLN A 494 -12.74 7.85 35.60
CA GLN A 494 -13.16 9.00 36.38
C GLN A 494 -12.99 8.78 37.90
N LYS A 495 -13.24 7.55 38.38
CA LYS A 495 -13.00 7.18 39.79
C LYS A 495 -11.51 7.20 40.14
N GLN A 496 -10.65 6.73 39.24
CA GLN A 496 -9.19 6.78 39.41
C GLN A 496 -8.65 8.23 39.39
N ARG A 497 -9.20 9.11 38.55
CA ARG A 497 -8.86 10.55 38.54
C ARG A 497 -9.27 11.28 39.82
N ALA A 498 -10.37 10.86 40.45
CA ALA A 498 -10.93 11.53 41.63
C ALA A 498 -10.28 11.11 42.95
N ASP A 499 -9.51 10.01 42.98
CA ASP A 499 -8.92 9.48 44.22
C ASP A 499 -7.43 9.12 44.02
N PRO A 500 -6.50 10.10 44.01
CA PRO A 500 -5.06 9.87 43.85
C PRO A 500 -4.40 9.22 45.09
N GLY A 501 -5.14 9.08 46.20
CA GLY A 501 -4.61 8.83 47.53
C GLY A 501 -4.33 7.38 47.92
N GLN A 502 -4.59 6.39 47.05
CA GLN A 502 -4.29 4.97 47.31
C GLN A 502 -3.13 4.40 46.48
N SER A 503 -2.40 5.24 45.73
CA SER A 503 -1.21 4.83 44.98
C SER A 503 -0.05 5.81 45.22
N SER A 504 0.35 5.98 46.48
CA SER A 504 1.56 6.74 46.82
C SER A 504 2.79 5.83 46.72
N GLY A 505 3.44 5.85 45.56
CA GLY A 505 4.78 5.27 45.36
C GLY A 505 5.25 5.29 43.90
N GLN A 506 6.11 6.27 43.57
CA GLN A 506 6.97 6.39 42.38
C GLN A 506 6.40 7.12 41.15
N GLY A 507 6.87 8.36 40.96
CA GLY A 507 6.59 9.24 39.81
C GLY A 507 7.21 8.83 38.47
N ASP A 508 7.81 7.65 38.37
CA ASP A 508 8.27 7.02 37.12
C ASP A 508 7.36 5.86 36.66
N VAL A 509 6.27 5.59 37.39
CA VAL A 509 5.44 4.38 37.22
C VAL A 509 4.20 4.61 36.33
N ALA A 510 3.79 5.85 36.07
CA ALA A 510 2.56 6.14 35.31
C ALA A 510 2.58 5.59 33.86
N GLN A 511 3.72 5.65 33.16
CA GLN A 511 3.86 5.01 31.84
C GLN A 511 3.88 3.48 31.93
N SER A 512 4.38 2.92 33.03
CA SER A 512 4.45 1.47 33.25
C SER A 512 3.12 0.86 33.71
N GLU A 513 2.27 1.64 34.37
CA GLU A 513 0.93 1.22 34.80
C GLU A 513 -0.07 1.26 33.65
N GLU A 514 0.03 2.21 32.73
CA GLU A 514 -0.76 2.22 31.49
C GLU A 514 -0.40 1.02 30.57
N GLU A 515 0.88 0.66 30.46
CA GLU A 515 1.30 -0.56 29.76
C GLU A 515 0.85 -1.85 30.49
N LYS A 516 0.84 -1.83 31.83
CA LYS A 516 0.32 -2.94 32.63
C LYS A 516 -1.19 -3.06 32.56
N GLU A 517 -1.95 -1.97 32.47
CA GLU A 517 -3.40 -2.00 32.23
C GLU A 517 -3.69 -2.51 30.82
N LEU A 518 -2.93 -2.10 29.81
CA LEU A 518 -3.05 -2.62 28.44
C LEU A 518 -2.71 -4.13 28.38
N LYS A 519 -1.70 -4.58 29.14
CA LYS A 519 -1.33 -6.00 29.26
C LYS A 519 -2.32 -6.83 30.07
N ASN A 520 -2.80 -6.34 31.22
CA ASN A 520 -3.80 -7.03 32.05
C ASN A 520 -5.16 -7.10 31.38
N PHE A 521 -5.55 -6.05 30.64
CA PHE A 521 -6.74 -6.07 29.81
C PHE A 521 -6.60 -7.12 28.69
N LYS A 522 -5.45 -7.18 28.01
CA LYS A 522 -5.12 -8.25 27.03
C LYS A 522 -5.04 -9.65 27.64
N ALA A 523 -4.72 -9.79 28.93
CA ALA A 523 -4.61 -11.08 29.62
C ALA A 523 -5.97 -11.64 30.06
N GLN A 524 -6.89 -10.78 30.54
CA GLN A 524 -8.27 -11.18 30.84
C GLN A 524 -9.01 -11.76 29.63
N LEU A 525 -8.59 -11.37 28.43
CA LEU A 525 -9.14 -11.85 27.15
C LEU A 525 -8.57 -13.18 26.67
N ARG A 526 -7.48 -13.68 27.27
CA ARG A 526 -6.92 -15.01 26.96
C ARG A 526 -7.55 -16.14 27.77
N GLY A 527 -8.20 -15.81 28.89
CA GLY A 527 -8.72 -16.79 29.86
C GLY A 527 -10.03 -17.49 29.47
N ALA A 528 -10.71 -17.09 28.38
CA ALA A 528 -11.99 -17.67 27.97
C ALA A 528 -11.86 -18.80 26.92
N ARG A 529 -10.67 -19.37 26.72
CA ARG A 529 -10.39 -20.31 25.62
C ARG A 529 -10.24 -21.78 26.01
N GLU A 530 -10.52 -22.13 27.26
CA GLU A 530 -10.47 -23.53 27.73
C GLU A 530 -11.83 -23.96 28.27
N SER A 531 -12.78 -24.23 27.38
CA SER A 531 -13.79 -25.28 27.54
C SER A 531 -14.62 -25.38 26.27
N GLN A 532 -14.94 -26.62 25.89
CA GLN A 532 -15.77 -27.06 24.77
C GLN A 532 -15.04 -27.25 23.42
N SER A 533 -14.24 -28.33 23.38
CA SER A 533 -14.15 -29.19 22.20
C SER A 533 -15.00 -30.44 22.43
N SER A 534 -16.10 -30.59 21.71
CA SER A 534 -16.69 -31.89 21.39
C SER A 534 -17.74 -31.71 20.29
N ASP A 535 -17.42 -32.29 19.13
CA ASP A 535 -18.26 -32.96 18.13
C ASP A 535 -19.63 -32.41 17.69
N GLU A 536 -19.86 -32.65 16.38
CA GLU A 536 -21.11 -32.82 15.61
C GLU A 536 -21.38 -31.71 14.58
N LYS A 537 -21.19 -31.97 13.27
CA LYS A 537 -21.96 -32.79 12.30
C LYS A 537 -23.26 -32.11 11.84
N ASP A 538 -23.39 -32.06 10.52
CA ASP A 538 -24.53 -31.59 9.73
C ASP A 538 -25.85 -32.27 10.14
N ASP A 539 -26.96 -31.51 10.13
CA ASP A 539 -28.18 -31.85 9.37
C ASP A 539 -29.28 -30.75 9.51
N ASP A 540 -30.11 -30.69 8.47
CA ASP A 540 -31.22 -29.77 8.19
C ASP A 540 -32.51 -30.03 9.02
N GLU A 541 -33.47 -29.10 8.90
CA GLU A 541 -34.95 -29.21 9.05
C GLU A 541 -35.67 -28.56 10.28
N GLU A 542 -37.00 -28.48 10.12
CA GLU A 542 -37.98 -27.42 10.39
C GLU A 542 -38.57 -27.26 11.83
N VAL A 543 -39.04 -26.02 12.10
CA VAL A 543 -40.35 -25.56 12.68
C VAL A 543 -41.04 -26.41 13.78
N ASP A 544 -41.29 -25.84 14.99
CA ASP A 544 -42.59 -25.26 15.42
C ASP A 544 -42.60 -24.71 16.88
N LYS A 545 -43.65 -23.93 17.16
CA LYS A 545 -44.00 -23.04 18.30
C LYS A 545 -44.06 -23.67 19.72
N GLU A 546 -43.89 -22.82 20.76
CA GLU A 546 -44.99 -22.43 21.68
C GLU A 546 -44.67 -21.28 22.65
N MET A 547 -45.74 -20.60 23.09
CA MET A 547 -45.78 -19.32 23.81
C MET A 547 -45.74 -19.47 25.35
N LEU A 548 -45.17 -18.48 26.04
CA LEU A 548 -45.69 -18.04 27.35
C LEU A 548 -45.39 -16.54 27.61
N GLN A 549 -46.40 -15.82 28.10
CA GLN A 549 -46.47 -14.37 28.32
C GLN A 549 -46.09 -13.95 29.77
N PRO A 550 -45.93 -12.63 30.06
CA PRO A 550 -44.83 -12.13 30.88
C PRO A 550 -45.19 -11.67 32.30
N GLY A 551 -44.15 -11.51 33.13
CA GLY A 551 -44.19 -10.76 34.41
C GLY A 551 -43.07 -9.70 34.46
N PRO A 552 -43.20 -8.64 35.28
CA PRO A 552 -42.50 -7.38 35.06
C PRO A 552 -41.08 -7.42 35.63
N LYS A 553 -40.07 -7.22 34.78
CA LYS A 553 -38.70 -6.94 35.20
C LYS A 553 -38.15 -5.74 34.45
N GLY A 554 -37.73 -4.72 35.19
CA GLY A 554 -36.99 -3.59 34.66
C GLY A 554 -35.74 -4.07 33.91
N LEU A 555 -35.60 -3.61 32.66
CA LEU A 555 -34.56 -4.04 31.75
C LEU A 555 -33.18 -3.50 32.16
N LEU A 556 -32.42 -4.33 32.90
CA LEU A 556 -30.97 -4.34 32.82
C LEU A 556 -30.57 -5.02 31.52
N PHE A 557 -30.05 -4.25 30.56
CA PHE A 557 -29.41 -4.82 29.37
C PHE A 557 -27.97 -5.19 29.73
N GLY A 558 -27.72 -6.49 29.92
CA GLY A 558 -26.43 -7.10 29.61
C GLY A 558 -26.33 -7.20 28.10
N ALA A 559 -25.31 -6.58 27.51
CA ALA A 559 -24.95 -6.85 26.13
C ALA A 559 -24.26 -8.22 26.12
N ASP A 560 -24.70 -9.13 25.27
CA ASP A 560 -24.05 -10.42 25.03
C ASP A 560 -22.56 -10.22 24.75
N GLU A 561 -21.73 -10.94 25.50
CA GLU A 561 -20.27 -10.87 25.49
C GLU A 561 -19.65 -11.46 24.21
N THR A 562 -20.44 -12.08 23.33
CA THR A 562 -19.95 -12.87 22.18
C THR A 562 -19.52 -12.06 20.96
N GLU A 563 -19.95 -10.79 20.81
CA GLU A 563 -19.49 -9.92 19.71
C GLU A 563 -18.40 -8.91 20.13
N GLU A 564 -18.10 -8.78 21.43
CA GLU A 564 -16.98 -7.96 21.91
C GLU A 564 -15.61 -8.63 21.64
N ASP A 565 -15.59 -9.96 21.47
CA ASP A 565 -14.38 -10.72 21.15
C ASP A 565 -13.86 -10.48 19.72
N GLU A 566 -14.70 -10.02 18.80
CA GLU A 566 -14.25 -9.65 17.45
C GLU A 566 -13.48 -8.31 17.42
N ASP A 567 -13.65 -7.46 18.43
CA ASP A 567 -13.01 -6.14 18.54
C ASP A 567 -11.52 -6.21 18.94
N LEU A 568 -11.00 -7.41 19.25
CA LEU A 568 -9.62 -7.62 19.72
C LEU A 568 -8.66 -8.14 18.65
N ARG A 569 -9.17 -8.62 17.52
CA ARG A 569 -8.34 -9.03 16.39
C ARG A 569 -7.57 -7.85 15.76
N ASP A 570 -8.02 -6.62 16.00
CA ASP A 570 -7.37 -5.40 15.50
C ASP A 570 -6.24 -4.88 16.43
N LEU A 571 -6.05 -5.43 17.64
CA LEU A 571 -4.97 -5.07 18.58
C LEU A 571 -3.99 -6.22 18.87
N ASP A 572 -4.32 -7.46 18.46
CA ASP A 572 -3.52 -8.68 18.68
C ASP A 572 -2.95 -9.32 17.40
N LEU A 573 -2.86 -8.56 16.31
CA LEU A 573 -2.03 -8.91 15.14
C LEU A 573 -0.50 -8.84 15.41
N LEU A 574 -0.08 -8.78 16.68
CA LEU A 574 1.28 -8.48 17.13
C LEU A 574 1.86 -9.45 18.19
N THR A 575 1.31 -10.64 18.37
CA THR A 575 2.01 -11.67 19.16
C THR A 575 2.12 -12.98 18.40
N VAL A 576 3.33 -13.26 17.92
CA VAL A 576 3.79 -14.59 17.51
C VAL A 576 3.53 -15.55 18.67
N LYS A 577 2.72 -16.57 18.44
CA LYS A 577 2.61 -17.70 19.38
C LYS A 577 3.94 -18.46 19.30
N ARG A 578 4.87 -18.21 20.22
CA ARG A 578 5.96 -19.14 20.47
C ARG A 578 5.32 -20.43 20.98
N LYS A 579 5.30 -21.46 20.13
CA LYS A 579 5.11 -22.83 20.57
C LYS A 579 6.47 -23.25 21.12
N ASP A 580 6.54 -23.54 22.41
CA ASP A 580 7.72 -24.13 23.00
C ASP A 580 7.83 -25.56 22.44
N VAL A 581 8.86 -25.83 21.64
CA VAL A 581 9.09 -27.15 20.99
C VAL A 581 10.17 -27.94 21.73
N PHE A 582 10.65 -27.45 22.88
CA PHE A 582 11.60 -28.18 23.71
C PHE A 582 11.04 -28.40 25.12
N SER A 583 10.08 -29.31 25.20
CA SER A 583 9.91 -30.13 26.40
C SER A 583 11.07 -31.12 26.45
N LEU A 584 12.20 -30.72 27.03
CA LEU A 584 13.16 -31.66 27.60
C LEU A 584 12.90 -31.70 29.09
N GLU A 585 12.51 -32.88 29.55
CA GLU A 585 12.38 -33.25 30.95
C GLU A 585 13.72 -33.05 31.68
N GLU A 586 13.68 -32.28 32.77
CA GLU A 586 14.17 -32.70 34.10
C GLU A 586 13.52 -31.84 35.19
#